data_AF-A0A2W7N8J3-F1
#
_entry.id   AF-A0A2W7N8J3-F1
#
_cell.length_a   1.000
_cell.length_b   1.000
_cell.length_c   1.000
_cell.angle_alpha   90.00
_cell.angle_beta   90.00
_cell.angle_gamma   90.00
#
_symmetry.space_group_name_H-M   'P 1'
#
loop_
_entity.id
_entity.type
_entity.pdbx_description
1 polymer ?
#
loop_
_entity_poly.entity_id
_entity_poly.type
_entity_poly.pdbx_seq_one_letter_code
_entity_poly.pdbx_strand_id
1 'polypeptide(L)'
;MMIGAELVNRTKDTSIIVISPNNQVESYIGLVVDMVNEVIPINPSQITPSIIDQNLGMVDSFDGTIRLNEQFINLVNIDALVQKIEDVK
;
A
#
# COMPACT_ATOMS: atom_id res chain seq x y z
N MET A 1 45.10 5.92 10.23
CA MET A 1 43.87 5.15 10.01
C MET A 1 42.78 5.72 10.92
N MET A 2 41.77 6.34 10.34
CA MET A 2 40.49 6.56 11.02
C MET A 2 39.43 5.92 10.13
N ILE A 3 38.78 4.88 10.64
CA ILE A 3 37.55 4.34 10.04
C ILE A 3 36.45 5.23 10.60
N GLY A 4 36.09 6.27 9.84
CA GLY A 4 34.85 6.99 10.07
C GLY A 4 33.73 6.04 9.71
N ALA A 5 32.99 5.55 10.70
CA ALA A 5 31.69 4.95 10.45
C ALA A 5 30.84 6.05 9.80
N GLU A 6 30.63 5.95 8.49
CA GLU A 6 29.65 6.77 7.80
C GLU A 6 28.31 6.47 8.47
N LEU A 7 27.85 7.42 9.28
CA LEU A 7 26.46 7.51 9.68
C LEU A 7 25.66 7.71 8.40
N VAL A 8 25.24 6.60 7.82
CA VAL A 8 24.25 6.56 6.75
C VAL A 8 22.96 7.08 7.35
N ASN A 9 22.81 8.41 7.36
CA ASN A 9 21.55 9.09 7.58
C ASN A 9 20.64 8.79 6.38
N ARG A 10 20.10 7.58 6.33
CA ARG A 10 18.89 7.28 5.57
C ARG A 10 17.74 7.85 6.40
N THR A 11 17.50 9.16 6.28
CA THR A 11 16.14 9.65 6.48
C THR A 11 15.30 8.88 5.47
N LYS A 12 14.56 7.87 5.93
CA LYS A 12 13.57 7.20 5.09
C LYS A 12 12.59 8.31 4.72
N ASP A 13 12.66 8.79 3.49
CA ASP A 13 11.61 9.64 2.94
C ASP A 13 10.31 8.91 3.25
N THR A 14 9.43 9.57 4.00
CA THR A 14 8.16 9.01 4.45
C THR A 14 7.10 9.84 3.76
N SER A 15 6.25 9.19 2.98
CA SER A 15 5.16 9.82 2.26
C SER A 15 3.83 9.49 2.93
N ILE A 16 2.84 10.36 2.78
CA ILE A 16 1.47 10.09 3.24
C ILE A 16 0.55 10.11 2.03
N ILE A 17 -0.13 8.98 1.79
CA ILE A 17 -1.20 8.90 0.79
C ILE A 17 -2.50 9.30 1.47
N VAL A 18 -3.15 10.35 0.97
CA VAL A 18 -4.43 10.84 1.49
C VAL A 18 -5.56 10.32 0.61
N ILE A 19 -6.50 9.59 1.22
CA ILE A 19 -7.65 8.97 0.56
C ILE A 19 -8.93 9.69 1.03
N SER A 20 -9.79 10.04 0.08
CA SER A 20 -11.10 10.65 0.30
C SER A 20 -12.21 9.73 -0.22
N PRO A 21 -12.67 8.75 0.56
CA PRO A 21 -13.56 7.67 0.09
C PRO A 21 -14.92 8.16 -0.47
N ASN A 22 -15.41 9.34 -0.08
CA ASN A 22 -16.74 9.82 -0.48
C ASN A 22 -16.75 11.23 -1.12
N ASN A 23 -15.59 11.81 -1.47
CA ASN A 23 -15.45 13.23 -1.86
C ASN A 23 -16.07 14.23 -0.86
N GLN A 24 -16.48 13.77 0.31
CA GLN A 24 -16.94 14.58 1.43
C GLN A 24 -15.74 14.83 2.33
N VAL A 25 -15.54 16.08 2.73
CA VAL A 25 -14.41 16.57 3.54
C VAL A 25 -14.34 15.90 4.93
N GLU A 26 -15.41 15.22 5.35
CA GLU A 26 -15.60 14.74 6.71
C GLU A 26 -14.91 13.39 7.02
N SER A 27 -14.45 12.64 6.01
CA SER A 27 -13.64 11.43 6.24
C SER A 27 -12.44 11.42 5.28
N TYR A 28 -11.25 11.68 5.84
CA TYR A 28 -9.97 11.48 5.16
C TYR A 28 -9.18 10.42 5.90
N ILE A 29 -8.56 9.52 5.13
CA ILE A 29 -7.64 8.50 5.66
C ILE A 29 -6.25 8.77 5.13
N GLY A 30 -5.28 8.87 6.04
CA GLY A 30 -3.86 8.97 5.71
C GLY A 30 -3.17 7.62 5.85
N LEU A 31 -2.57 7.12 4.77
CA LEU A 31 -1.71 5.95 4.78
C LEU A 31 -0.25 6.40 4.77
N VAL A 32 0.49 6.08 5.83
CA VAL A 32 1.94 6.33 5.89
C VAL A 32 2.65 5.24 5.10
N VAL A 33 3.45 5.66 4.11
CA VAL A 33 4.24 4.77 3.26
C VAL A 33 5.68 5.25 3.22
N ASP A 34 6.60 4.34 2.86
CA ASP A 34 7.97 4.75 2.59
C ASP A 34 7.97 5.68 1.36
N MET A 35 7.57 5.17 0.19
CA MET A 35 7.66 5.91 -1.06
C MET A 35 6.51 5.58 -2.01
N VAL A 36 6.14 6.56 -2.83
CA VAL A 36 5.28 6.36 -4.00
C VAL A 36 6.19 6.19 -5.22
N ASN A 37 6.16 5.02 -5.85
CA ASN A 37 7.05 4.70 -6.97
C ASN A 37 6.55 5.29 -8.29
N GLU A 38 5.33 4.93 -8.69
CA GLU A 38 4.77 5.29 -10.00
C GLU A 38 3.26 5.08 -10.04
N VAL A 39 2.62 5.63 -11.09
CA VAL A 39 1.22 5.38 -11.44
C VAL A 39 1.21 4.63 -12.77
N ILE A 40 0.66 3.43 -12.78
CA ILE A 40 0.62 2.55 -13.95
C ILE A 40 -0.80 2.13 -14.28
N PRO A 41 -1.19 2.10 -15.56
CA PRO A 41 -2.43 1.47 -15.97
C PRO A 41 -2.28 -0.06 -15.89
N ILE A 42 -3.30 -0.73 -15.36
CA ILE A 42 -3.33 -2.20 -15.27
C ILE A 42 -4.57 -2.72 -16.01
N ASN A 43 -4.43 -3.90 -16.62
CA ASN A 43 -5.58 -4.62 -17.17
C ASN A 43 -6.10 -5.62 -16.13
N PRO A 44 -7.41 -5.65 -15.82
CA PRO A 44 -7.98 -6.63 -14.89
C PRO A 44 -7.62 -8.09 -15.19
N SER A 45 -7.38 -8.45 -16.45
CA SER A 45 -6.97 -9.81 -16.84
C SER A 45 -5.57 -10.22 -16.35
N GLN A 46 -4.76 -9.25 -15.90
CA GLN A 46 -3.43 -9.48 -15.32
C GLN A 46 -3.47 -9.74 -13.82
N ILE A 47 -4.63 -9.56 -13.19
CA ILE A 47 -4.82 -9.77 -11.76
C ILE A 47 -4.92 -11.27 -11.52
N THR A 48 -4.00 -11.78 -10.70
CA THR A 48 -3.99 -13.17 -10.26
C THR A 48 -4.39 -13.24 -8.79
N PRO A 49 -4.94 -14.37 -8.30
CA PRO A 49 -5.25 -14.54 -6.89
C PRO A 49 -4.03 -14.23 -6.02
N SER A 50 -4.26 -13.57 -4.88
CA SER A 50 -3.19 -13.23 -3.95
C SER A 50 -2.50 -14.50 -3.45
N ILE A 51 -1.17 -14.48 -3.40
CA ILE A 51 -0.36 -15.55 -2.79
C ILE A 51 -0.36 -15.48 -1.26
N ILE A 52 -1.04 -14.49 -0.66
CA ILE A 52 -1.11 -14.32 0.78
C ILE A 52 -2.13 -15.31 1.36
N ASP A 53 -1.63 -16.24 2.17
CA ASP A 53 -2.42 -17.27 2.83
C ASP A 53 -3.33 -16.67 3.92
N GLN A 54 -4.52 -17.25 4.10
CA GLN A 54 -5.75 -16.66 4.67
C GLN A 54 -5.70 -16.25 6.16
N ASN A 55 -4.53 -16.13 6.79
CA ASN A 55 -4.36 -15.94 8.24
C ASN A 55 -3.59 -14.66 8.64
N LEU A 56 -3.50 -13.64 7.77
CA LEU A 56 -2.74 -12.40 8.04
C LEU A 56 -3.57 -11.10 7.90
N GLY A 57 -4.33 -10.75 8.93
CA GLY A 57 -4.89 -9.39 9.08
C GLY A 57 -5.99 -9.03 8.09
N MET A 58 -5.93 -7.84 7.48
CA MET A 58 -6.95 -7.31 6.54
C MET A 58 -6.93 -8.01 5.16
N VAL A 59 -6.75 -9.34 5.12
CA VAL A 59 -6.62 -10.14 3.88
C VAL A 59 -7.79 -9.91 2.92
N ASP A 60 -9.02 -9.73 3.44
CA ASP A 60 -10.20 -9.50 2.59
C ASP A 60 -10.18 -8.13 1.86
N SER A 61 -9.22 -7.26 2.18
CA SER A 61 -8.99 -6.00 1.48
C SER A 61 -7.98 -6.14 0.34
N PHE A 62 -7.56 -7.36 -0.03
CA PHE A 62 -6.66 -7.58 -1.17
C PHE A 62 -7.43 -8.12 -2.38
N ASP A 63 -7.41 -7.38 -3.49
CA ASP A 63 -8.06 -7.79 -4.74
C ASP A 63 -7.24 -8.85 -5.52
N GLY A 64 -5.95 -8.97 -5.21
CA GLY A 64 -5.05 -9.95 -5.81
C GLY A 64 -3.62 -9.47 -5.92
N THR A 65 -2.86 -10.14 -6.78
CA THR A 65 -1.47 -9.79 -7.09
C THR A 65 -1.32 -9.64 -8.60
N ILE A 66 -0.61 -8.61 -9.04
CA ILE A 66 -0.13 -8.48 -10.41
C ILE A 66 1.37 -8.76 -10.46
N ARG A 67 1.82 -9.25 -11.60
CA ARG A 67 3.24 -9.31 -11.92
C ARG A 67 3.57 -8.22 -12.93
N LEU A 68 4.37 -7.25 -12.51
CA LEU A 68 4.91 -6.23 -13.40
C LEU A 68 6.42 -6.43 -13.47
N ASN A 69 6.92 -6.71 -14.68
CA ASN A 69 8.33 -7.08 -14.89
C ASN A 69 8.72 -8.29 -14.00
N GLU A 70 9.69 -8.09 -13.11
CA GLU A 70 10.16 -9.09 -12.14
C GLU A 70 9.65 -8.83 -10.71
N GLN A 71 8.65 -7.96 -10.55
CA GLN A 71 8.07 -7.59 -9.26
C GLN A 71 6.64 -8.13 -9.11
N PHE A 72 6.32 -8.58 -7.89
CA PHE A 72 4.97 -8.92 -7.47
C PHE A 72 4.40 -7.73 -6.70
N ILE A 73 3.27 -7.20 -7.17
CA ILE A 73 2.60 -6.05 -6.59
C ILE A 73 1.24 -6.52 -6.09
N ASN A 74 0.99 -6.37 -4.80
CA ASN A 74 -0.30 -6.69 -4.20
C ASN A 74 -1.26 -5.51 -4.41
N LEU A 75 -2.44 -5.82 -4.92
CA LEU A 75 -3.52 -4.87 -5.08
C LEU A 75 -4.36 -4.83 -3.82
N VAL A 76 -4.51 -3.64 -3.26
CA VAL A 76 -5.32 -3.39 -2.07
C VAL A 76 -6.59 -2.67 -2.49
N ASN A 77 -7.73 -3.26 -2.15
CA ASN A 77 -9.05 -2.65 -2.27
C ASN A 77 -9.20 -1.56 -1.20
N ILE A 78 -9.07 -0.32 -1.64
CA ILE A 78 -9.10 0.85 -0.75
C ILE A 78 -10.47 1.00 -0.08
N ASP A 79 -11.57 0.75 -0.78
CA ASP A 79 -12.91 0.90 -0.22
C ASP A 79 -13.16 -0.13 0.91
N ALA A 80 -12.79 -1.39 0.67
CA ALA A 80 -12.87 -2.44 1.69
C ALA A 80 -11.93 -2.17 2.87
N LEU A 81 -10.75 -1.60 2.61
CA LEU A 81 -9.81 -1.20 3.65
C LEU A 81 -10.39 -0.08 4.54
N VAL A 82 -10.93 0.96 3.92
CA VAL A 82 -11.57 2.10 4.59
C VAL A 82 -12.72 1.61 5.46
N GLN A 83 -13.62 0.78 4.91
CA GLN A 83 -14.76 0.24 5.63
C GLN A 83 -14.31 -0.54 6.87
N LYS A 84 -13.30 -1.40 6.76
CA LYS A 84 -12.76 -2.12 7.91
C LYS A 84 -12.16 -1.21 8.98
N ILE A 85 -11.55 -0.09 8.60
CA ILE A 85 -11.00 0.88 9.57
C ILE A 85 -12.12 1.61 10.29
N GLU A 86 -13.19 1.97 9.58
CA GLU A 86 -14.35 2.66 10.15
C GLU A 86 -15.21 1.73 11.02
N ASP A 87 -15.40 0.47 10.63
CA ASP A 87 -16.16 -0.54 11.40
C ASP A 87 -15.51 -0.91 12.74
N VAL A 88 -14.21 -0.60 12.93
CA VAL A 88 -13.49 -0.83 14.19
C VAL A 88 -13.71 0.32 15.20
N LYS A 89 -14.40 1.41 14.83
CA LYS A 89 -14.80 2.48 15.75
C LYS A 89 -16.13 2.19 16.46
#